data_AF-A0A2N6LBW1-F1
#
_entry.id   AF-A0A2N6LBW1-F1
#
_cell.length_a   1.000
_cell.length_b   1.000
_cell.length_c   1.000
_cell.angle_alpha   90.00
_cell.angle_beta   90.00
_cell.angle_gamma   90.00
#
_symmetry.space_group_name_H-M   'P 1'
#
loop_
_entity.id
_entity.type
_entity.pdbx_description
1 polymer ?
#
loop_
_entity_poly.entity_id
_entity_poly.type
_entity_poly.pdbx_seq_one_letter_code
_entity_poly.pdbx_strand_id
1 'polypeptide(L)'
;MLPILLILPIAQTIPLPPSPPEEVVQTQQVRPLPGKLDRIPTFNSNSPEKVLTEGILLSTFPGEGKKVPTAHLNYPFKGRFDIFAHHVAEAPTPNDLRSLYLGIILHNPGKQPVKINVFQGATYLSQPDAPFVELPSLSKNLLGNVFAGPGDRVMNDVLRGRRQEIFPAQIVIPPGQSQMLLNAPIPVRGLTPPLNGRSALVRLHSSGTVYAASLAMFAKTNPDGSDRPPTLEEWQNLLNNGNLAGPRDKIPTPLEKTDKPIIYGRVAGVANGSFWRAFITDSPKSKYLTIPQPGQAYSYALSTVPGGTLGTGQIQSAPMLVRYPDTAYLAHGNYGIQYSLKFPLYNNTQTPQKVTISMQTPLKEDQLVKPGLRFLSTPAKQVFFRGTVRLGYKDDQGKQQTQFVHLVQKRGQAGEPLVVLNMKPGDKRLVQVDFLYPPDATPPQVLTVETAQK
;
A
#
# COMPACT_ATOMS: atom_id res chain seq x y z
N MET A 1 64.39 44.35 -9.05
CA MET A 1 64.17 43.36 -7.98
C MET A 1 62.67 43.28 -7.72
N LEU A 2 62.03 42.18 -8.11
CA LEU A 2 60.58 41.97 -7.93
C LEU A 2 60.28 41.57 -6.48
N PRO A 3 59.18 42.04 -5.87
CA PRO A 3 58.74 41.58 -4.55
C PRO A 3 58.00 40.24 -4.70
N ILE A 4 58.37 39.25 -3.88
CA ILE A 4 57.68 37.97 -3.77
C ILE A 4 56.42 38.19 -2.90
N LEU A 5 55.24 38.12 -3.52
CA LEU A 5 53.97 38.02 -2.82
C LEU A 5 53.83 36.60 -2.24
N LEU A 6 53.82 36.50 -0.92
CA LEU A 6 53.45 35.28 -0.18
C LEU A 6 51.94 35.05 -0.32
N ILE A 7 51.57 34.05 -1.13
CA ILE A 7 50.20 33.52 -1.18
C ILE A 7 50.09 32.47 -0.07
N LEU A 8 49.39 32.80 1.02
CA LEU A 8 48.99 31.82 2.03
C LEU A 8 47.83 30.98 1.46
N PRO A 9 47.91 29.63 1.49
CA PRO A 9 46.76 28.81 1.15
C PRO A 9 45.76 28.90 2.32
N ILE A 10 44.60 29.47 2.06
CA ILE A 10 43.43 29.32 2.93
C ILE A 10 43.04 27.85 2.85
N ALA A 11 43.31 27.09 3.93
CA ALA A 11 42.83 25.74 4.08
C ALA A 11 41.29 25.75 4.04
N GLN A 12 40.71 25.29 2.94
CA GLN A 12 39.28 25.01 2.86
C GLN A 12 39.01 23.83 3.79
N THR A 13 38.34 24.09 4.91
CA THR A 13 37.82 23.04 5.78
C THR A 13 36.79 22.25 4.99
N ILE A 14 37.19 21.05 4.56
CA ILE A 14 36.25 20.07 3.99
C ILE A 14 35.21 19.81 5.09
N PRO A 15 33.91 20.06 4.86
CA PRO A 15 32.88 19.72 5.82
C PRO A 15 32.96 18.22 6.11
N LEU A 16 33.18 17.86 7.37
CA LEU A 16 33.11 16.47 7.79
C LEU A 16 31.75 15.90 7.36
N PRO A 17 31.69 14.68 6.79
CA PRO A 17 30.42 14.06 6.49
C PRO A 17 29.58 14.01 7.78
N PRO A 18 28.28 14.35 7.71
CA PRO A 18 27.44 14.38 8.89
C PRO A 18 27.47 13.01 9.57
N SER A 19 27.68 12.99 10.88
CA SER A 19 27.67 11.76 11.66
C SER A 19 26.34 11.02 11.43
N PRO A 20 26.36 9.68 11.33
CA PRO A 20 25.13 8.90 11.20
C PRO A 20 24.21 9.21 12.39
N PRO A 21 22.88 9.30 12.17
CA PRO A 21 21.95 9.60 13.26
C PRO A 21 22.08 8.55 14.36
N GLU A 22 22.06 8.99 15.62
CA GLU A 22 22.16 8.10 16.78
C GLU A 22 20.97 7.13 16.81
N GLU A 23 21.26 5.85 17.05
CA GLU A 23 20.23 4.83 17.19
C GLU A 23 19.72 4.75 18.63
N VAL A 24 18.39 4.74 18.79
CA VAL A 24 17.73 4.58 20.09
C VAL A 24 17.04 3.21 20.11
N VAL A 25 17.37 2.40 21.11
CA VAL A 25 16.75 1.08 21.32
C VAL A 25 15.62 1.21 22.32
N GLN A 26 14.41 0.84 21.93
CA GLN A 26 13.28 0.65 22.85
C GLN A 26 13.18 -0.83 23.19
N THR A 27 13.56 -1.18 24.43
CA THR A 27 13.50 -2.55 24.93
C THR A 27 12.05 -2.98 25.10
N GLN A 28 11.60 -3.92 24.27
CA GLN A 28 10.22 -4.41 24.28
C GLN A 28 10.10 -5.75 23.58
N GLN A 29 9.02 -6.47 23.88
CA GLN A 29 8.71 -7.70 23.16
C GLN A 29 8.12 -7.37 21.79
N VAL A 30 8.69 -7.94 20.73
CA VAL A 30 8.09 -7.93 19.39
C VAL A 30 7.41 -9.28 19.15
N ARG A 31 6.11 -9.26 18.85
CA ARG A 31 5.25 -10.43 18.72
C ARG A 31 4.76 -10.58 17.27
N PRO A 32 4.58 -11.83 16.78
CA PRO A 32 3.88 -12.05 15.53
C PRO A 32 2.43 -11.57 15.65
N LEU A 33 1.88 -11.01 14.57
CA LEU A 33 0.49 -10.58 14.53
C LEU A 33 -0.42 -11.82 14.41
N PRO A 34 -1.36 -12.06 15.34
CA PRO A 34 -2.29 -13.17 15.21
C PRO A 34 -3.27 -12.93 14.07
N GLY A 35 -4.03 -13.96 13.71
CA GLY A 35 -4.88 -13.94 12.52
C GLY A 35 -4.11 -14.35 11.26
N LYS A 36 -4.72 -14.11 10.11
CA LYS A 36 -4.16 -14.42 8.79
C LYS A 36 -4.86 -13.61 7.71
N LEU A 37 -4.23 -13.53 6.55
CA LEU A 37 -4.89 -13.09 5.33
C LEU A 37 -6.11 -13.97 5.03
N ASP A 38 -7.18 -13.34 4.54
CA ASP A 38 -8.27 -14.06 3.90
C ASP A 38 -7.87 -14.60 2.52
N ARG A 39 -8.82 -15.21 1.81
CA ARG A 39 -8.59 -15.87 0.52
C ARG A 39 -9.22 -15.13 -0.65
N ILE A 40 -9.48 -13.83 -0.49
CA ILE A 40 -10.05 -13.03 -1.55
C ILE A 40 -8.95 -12.74 -2.58
N PRO A 41 -9.08 -13.18 -3.84
CA PRO A 41 -8.10 -12.91 -4.86
C PRO A 41 -8.05 -11.42 -5.18
N THR A 42 -6.84 -10.87 -5.23
CA THR A 42 -6.60 -9.45 -5.52
C THR A 42 -5.77 -9.36 -6.80
N PHE A 43 -6.38 -8.84 -7.87
CA PHE A 43 -5.66 -8.45 -9.09
C PHE A 43 -4.77 -7.26 -8.75
N ASN A 44 -3.45 -7.43 -8.84
CA ASN A 44 -2.47 -6.43 -8.41
C ASN A 44 -1.60 -6.01 -9.59
N SER A 45 -1.83 -4.80 -10.10
CA SER A 45 -1.13 -4.21 -11.26
C SER A 45 -0.23 -3.07 -10.81
N ASN A 46 1.06 -3.36 -10.60
CA ASN A 46 2.06 -2.37 -10.21
C ASN A 46 3.40 -2.61 -10.93
N SER A 47 3.40 -3.32 -12.07
CA SER A 47 4.61 -3.53 -12.88
C SER A 47 4.33 -3.43 -14.40
N PRO A 48 5.00 -2.51 -15.12
CA PRO A 48 5.95 -1.56 -14.55
C PRO A 48 5.26 -0.45 -13.77
N GLU A 49 5.92 0.05 -12.73
CA GLU A 49 5.41 1.25 -12.04
C GLU A 49 5.47 2.45 -12.99
N LYS A 50 6.63 2.69 -13.62
CA LYS A 50 6.81 3.74 -14.62
C LYS A 50 6.54 3.19 -16.02
N VAL A 51 5.49 3.69 -16.67
CA VAL A 51 5.01 3.23 -17.98
C VAL A 51 5.40 4.24 -19.06
N LEU A 52 6.20 3.80 -20.02
CA LEU A 52 6.66 4.63 -21.14
C LEU A 52 6.15 4.15 -22.50
N THR A 53 5.69 2.90 -22.59
CA THR A 53 5.15 2.33 -23.82
C THR A 53 3.75 1.78 -23.61
N GLU A 54 2.93 1.80 -24.66
CA GLU A 54 1.64 1.11 -24.67
C GLU A 54 1.84 -0.41 -24.46
N GLY A 55 0.84 -1.08 -23.91
CA GLY A 55 0.88 -2.53 -23.71
C GLY A 55 -0.01 -3.05 -22.60
N ILE A 56 0.09 -4.35 -22.36
CA ILE A 56 -0.57 -5.05 -21.27
C ILE A 56 0.23 -4.81 -19.99
N LEU A 57 -0.41 -4.26 -18.96
CA LEU A 57 0.19 -4.09 -17.63
C LEU A 57 0.04 -5.38 -16.82
N LEU A 58 -1.16 -5.95 -16.83
CA LEU A 58 -1.46 -7.27 -16.28
C LEU A 58 -2.69 -7.84 -16.98
N SER A 59 -2.65 -9.12 -17.36
CA SER A 59 -3.81 -9.82 -17.89
C SER A 59 -3.97 -11.19 -17.25
N THR A 60 -5.21 -11.49 -16.86
CA THR A 60 -5.63 -12.82 -16.38
C THR A 60 -6.39 -13.63 -17.41
N PHE A 61 -6.61 -13.10 -18.62
CA PHE A 61 -7.23 -13.83 -19.73
C PHE A 61 -6.46 -15.13 -20.05
N PRO A 62 -7.09 -16.10 -20.73
CA PRO A 62 -6.36 -17.19 -21.37
C PRO A 62 -5.43 -16.65 -22.46
N GLY A 63 -4.26 -17.29 -22.64
CA GLY A 63 -3.32 -16.97 -23.71
C GLY A 63 -3.68 -17.55 -25.08
N GLU A 64 -4.66 -18.45 -25.14
CA GLU A 64 -5.13 -19.04 -26.39
C GLU A 64 -5.72 -17.98 -27.33
N GLY A 65 -5.31 -18.02 -28.61
CA GLY A 65 -5.72 -17.04 -29.62
C GLY A 65 -5.14 -15.64 -29.46
N LYS A 66 -4.23 -15.41 -28.50
CA LYS A 66 -3.53 -14.12 -28.30
C LYS A 66 -2.21 -14.11 -29.05
N LYS A 67 -1.81 -12.95 -29.57
CA LYS A 67 -0.53 -12.80 -30.30
C LYS A 67 0.69 -13.04 -29.41
N VAL A 68 0.60 -12.67 -28.13
CA VAL A 68 1.66 -12.88 -27.13
C VAL A 68 1.09 -13.68 -25.95
N PRO A 69 0.96 -15.02 -26.05
CA PRO A 69 0.32 -15.84 -25.02
C PRO A 69 0.91 -15.67 -23.62
N THR A 70 2.23 -15.44 -23.52
CA THR A 70 2.96 -15.24 -22.25
C THR A 70 2.57 -13.96 -21.51
N ALA A 71 1.90 -13.01 -22.17
CA ALA A 71 1.35 -11.82 -21.52
C ALA A 71 0.03 -12.09 -20.77
N HIS A 72 -0.47 -13.34 -20.74
CA HIS A 72 -1.77 -13.67 -20.17
C HIS A 72 -1.66 -14.83 -19.16
N LEU A 73 -2.05 -14.58 -17.91
CA LEU A 73 -1.84 -15.51 -16.78
C LEU A 73 -2.91 -16.60 -16.63
N ASN A 74 -3.99 -16.57 -17.43
CA ASN A 74 -5.09 -17.54 -17.39
C ASN A 74 -5.65 -17.82 -15.98
N TYR A 75 -6.12 -16.77 -15.30
CA TYR A 75 -6.71 -16.86 -13.96
C TYR A 75 -8.15 -16.31 -13.95
N PRO A 76 -9.17 -17.15 -13.77
CA PRO A 76 -10.55 -16.69 -13.68
C PRO A 76 -10.89 -16.13 -12.28
N PHE A 77 -11.65 -15.05 -12.23
CA PHE A 77 -12.29 -14.56 -11.00
C PHE A 77 -13.75 -15.01 -10.92
N LYS A 78 -14.21 -15.36 -9.72
CA LYS A 78 -15.62 -15.67 -9.42
C LYS A 78 -15.93 -15.31 -7.98
N GLY A 79 -17.10 -14.73 -7.71
CA GLY A 79 -17.45 -14.25 -6.37
C GLY A 79 -16.70 -12.97 -5.99
N ARG A 80 -16.22 -12.85 -4.74
CA ARG A 80 -15.46 -11.67 -4.27
C ARG A 80 -14.04 -11.66 -4.83
N PHE A 81 -13.64 -10.53 -5.40
CA PHE A 81 -12.27 -10.22 -5.77
C PHE A 81 -12.05 -8.70 -5.71
N ASP A 82 -10.79 -8.28 -5.58
CA ASP A 82 -10.44 -6.86 -5.58
C ASP A 82 -9.46 -6.56 -6.71
N ILE A 83 -9.43 -5.30 -7.17
CA ILE A 83 -8.50 -4.81 -8.18
C ILE A 83 -7.71 -3.64 -7.60
N PHE A 84 -6.39 -3.76 -7.58
CA PHE A 84 -5.45 -2.70 -7.26
C PHE A 84 -4.60 -2.38 -8.49
N ALA A 85 -4.45 -1.09 -8.80
CA ALA A 85 -3.57 -0.60 -9.85
C ALA A 85 -2.81 0.65 -9.40
N HIS A 86 -1.52 0.72 -9.71
CA HIS A 86 -0.70 1.89 -9.43
C HIS A 86 0.37 2.04 -10.51
N HIS A 87 0.31 3.12 -11.27
CA HIS A 87 1.22 3.39 -12.38
C HIS A 87 1.52 4.87 -12.52
N VAL A 88 2.71 5.18 -13.01
CA VAL A 88 3.23 6.52 -13.30
C VAL A 88 3.44 6.63 -14.80
N ALA A 89 2.86 7.65 -15.41
CA ALA A 89 3.15 8.06 -16.77
C ALA A 89 4.20 9.16 -16.75
N GLU A 90 5.13 9.08 -17.68
CA GLU A 90 6.07 10.15 -18.01
C GLU A 90 6.01 10.38 -19.52
N ALA A 91 6.15 11.64 -19.94
CA ALA A 91 6.23 11.97 -21.35
C ALA A 91 7.35 11.16 -22.04
N PRO A 92 7.06 10.39 -23.11
CA PRO A 92 8.08 9.60 -23.81
C PRO A 92 9.20 10.45 -24.40
N THR A 93 8.84 11.67 -24.83
CA THR A 93 9.78 12.70 -25.29
C THR A 93 9.24 14.08 -24.86
N PRO A 94 10.07 15.14 -24.82
CA PRO A 94 9.60 16.50 -24.51
C PRO A 94 8.48 17.00 -25.45
N ASN A 95 8.37 16.45 -26.66
CA ASN A 95 7.39 16.85 -27.67
C ASN A 95 6.12 15.98 -27.67
N ASP A 96 6.15 14.80 -27.05
CA ASP A 96 4.98 13.91 -26.93
C ASP A 96 4.42 13.97 -25.51
N LEU A 97 3.47 14.89 -25.31
CA LEU A 97 2.78 15.12 -24.05
C LEU A 97 1.35 14.52 -24.04
N ARG A 98 1.09 13.51 -24.87
CA ARG A 98 -0.20 12.81 -24.87
C ARG A 98 -0.43 12.13 -23.53
N SER A 99 -1.68 12.15 -23.07
CA SER A 99 -2.05 11.47 -21.83
C SER A 99 -1.94 9.96 -22.00
N LEU A 100 -1.28 9.26 -21.09
CA LEU A 100 -1.38 7.80 -21.03
C LEU A 100 -2.71 7.44 -20.36
N TYR A 101 -3.47 6.51 -20.91
CA TYR A 101 -4.69 5.98 -20.30
C TYR A 101 -4.42 4.67 -19.58
N LEU A 102 -5.00 4.54 -18.38
CA LEU A 102 -5.13 3.28 -17.66
C LEU A 102 -6.53 2.70 -17.95
N GLY A 103 -6.56 1.63 -18.75
CA GLY A 103 -7.76 0.85 -19.02
C GLY A 103 -7.82 -0.37 -18.11
N ILE A 104 -8.98 -0.65 -17.49
CA ILE A 104 -9.26 -1.91 -16.80
C ILE A 104 -10.48 -2.52 -17.48
N ILE A 105 -10.28 -3.66 -18.14
CA ILE A 105 -11.31 -4.37 -18.90
C ILE A 105 -11.69 -5.66 -18.18
N LEU A 106 -12.99 -5.93 -18.11
CA LEU A 106 -13.56 -7.18 -17.61
C LEU A 106 -14.22 -7.93 -18.75
N HIS A 107 -14.07 -9.26 -18.79
CA HIS A 107 -14.62 -10.11 -19.82
C HIS A 107 -15.39 -11.28 -19.24
N ASN A 108 -16.57 -11.54 -19.81
CA ASN A 108 -17.40 -12.68 -19.49
C ASN A 108 -17.18 -13.78 -20.54
N PRO A 109 -16.48 -14.88 -20.20
CA PRO A 109 -16.26 -15.99 -21.12
C PRO A 109 -17.49 -16.92 -21.24
N GLY A 110 -18.52 -16.69 -20.43
CA GLY A 110 -19.68 -17.56 -20.31
C GLY A 110 -20.74 -17.32 -21.37
N LYS A 111 -21.75 -18.19 -21.36
CA LYS A 111 -22.94 -18.13 -22.22
C LYS A 111 -24.11 -17.35 -21.61
N GLN A 112 -23.97 -16.90 -20.36
CA GLN A 112 -24.99 -16.16 -19.61
C GLN A 112 -24.44 -14.81 -19.17
N PRO A 113 -25.27 -13.75 -19.08
CA PRO A 113 -24.83 -12.45 -18.57
C PRO A 113 -24.23 -12.55 -17.17
N VAL A 114 -23.15 -11.83 -16.91
CA VAL A 114 -22.50 -11.74 -15.60
C VAL A 114 -22.69 -10.36 -15.01
N LYS A 115 -23.14 -10.30 -13.75
CA LYS A 115 -23.27 -9.07 -12.96
C LYS A 115 -22.03 -8.88 -12.10
N ILE A 116 -21.41 -7.72 -12.20
CA ILE A 116 -20.32 -7.25 -11.33
C ILE A 116 -20.88 -6.17 -10.41
N ASN A 117 -20.93 -6.42 -9.11
CA ASN A 117 -21.26 -5.40 -8.13
C ASN A 117 -19.98 -4.70 -7.67
N VAL A 118 -19.99 -3.37 -7.62
CA VAL A 118 -18.90 -2.55 -7.10
C VAL A 118 -19.28 -2.00 -5.73
N PHE A 119 -18.63 -2.48 -4.68
CA PHE A 119 -18.96 -2.08 -3.30
C PHE A 119 -18.28 -0.77 -2.91
N GLN A 120 -17.00 -0.67 -3.23
CA GLN A 120 -16.11 0.45 -2.92
C GLN A 120 -15.16 0.61 -4.10
N GLY A 121 -14.72 1.83 -4.36
CA GLY A 121 -13.86 2.12 -5.49
C GLY A 121 -13.38 3.56 -5.48
N ALA A 122 -12.07 3.74 -5.53
CA ALA A 122 -11.47 5.06 -5.67
C ALA A 122 -10.28 5.01 -6.63
N THR A 123 -10.12 6.07 -7.42
CA THR A 123 -8.95 6.34 -8.24
C THR A 123 -8.61 7.83 -8.17
N TYR A 124 -7.33 8.14 -8.12
CA TYR A 124 -6.82 9.52 -8.04
C TYR A 124 -5.52 9.67 -8.80
N LEU A 125 -5.31 10.86 -9.34
CA LEU A 125 -4.04 11.31 -9.88
C LEU A 125 -3.14 11.87 -8.78
N SER A 126 -1.82 11.79 -8.97
CA SER A 126 -0.88 12.54 -8.13
C SER A 126 -1.03 14.04 -8.33
N GLN A 127 -1.40 14.48 -9.54
CA GLN A 127 -1.69 15.88 -9.84
C GLN A 127 -2.88 15.96 -10.80
N PRO A 128 -3.89 16.81 -10.56
CA PRO A 128 -4.01 17.74 -9.43
C PRO A 128 -4.63 17.11 -8.17
N ASP A 129 -5.14 15.88 -8.24
CA ASP A 129 -6.05 15.37 -7.19
C ASP A 129 -5.35 15.19 -5.84
N ALA A 130 -4.17 14.57 -5.81
CA ALA A 130 -3.52 14.17 -4.56
C ALA A 130 -2.00 14.41 -4.62
N PRO A 131 -1.54 15.67 -4.61
CA PRO A 131 -0.13 16.00 -4.66
C PRO A 131 0.63 15.45 -3.45
N PHE A 132 1.91 15.16 -3.66
CA PHE A 132 2.84 14.82 -2.59
C PHE A 132 3.20 16.11 -1.84
N VAL A 133 2.48 16.39 -0.76
CA VAL A 133 2.72 17.53 0.12
C VAL A 133 3.36 17.09 1.44
N GLU A 134 4.09 17.99 2.08
CA GLU A 134 4.57 17.77 3.45
C GLU A 134 3.41 17.91 4.43
N LEU A 135 3.29 16.94 5.34
CA LEU A 135 2.26 16.90 6.38
C LEU A 135 2.93 16.57 7.72
N PRO A 136 2.32 16.98 8.85
CA PRO A 136 2.75 16.56 10.17
C PRO A 136 2.77 15.03 10.33
N SER A 137 3.54 14.55 11.31
CA SER A 137 3.63 13.12 11.65
C SER A 137 2.30 12.49 12.00
N LEU A 138 1.41 13.29 12.62
CA LEU A 138 0.05 12.92 12.98
C LEU A 138 -0.87 14.10 12.72
N SER A 139 -1.98 13.86 12.04
CA SER A 139 -3.03 14.85 11.81
C SER A 139 -4.42 14.25 11.99
N LYS A 140 -5.36 15.00 12.56
CA LYS A 140 -6.77 14.58 12.54
C LYS A 140 -7.26 14.59 11.09
N ASN A 141 -7.98 13.54 10.71
CA ASN A 141 -8.51 13.39 9.35
C ASN A 141 -10.00 13.02 9.39
N LEU A 142 -10.81 13.64 10.26
CA LEU A 142 -12.23 13.27 10.40
C LEU A 142 -13.00 13.39 9.08
N LEU A 143 -12.74 14.45 8.31
CA LEU A 143 -13.42 14.74 7.04
C LEU A 143 -12.86 13.95 5.85
N GLY A 144 -11.68 13.34 5.98
CA GLY A 144 -11.02 12.60 4.90
C GLY A 144 -10.34 13.49 3.87
N ASN A 145 -9.98 14.71 4.22
CA ASN A 145 -9.34 15.70 3.34
C ASN A 145 -7.83 15.87 3.59
N VAL A 146 -7.26 15.14 4.55
CA VAL A 146 -5.80 15.09 4.78
C VAL A 146 -5.24 13.86 4.08
N PHE A 147 -4.38 14.08 3.10
CA PHE A 147 -3.70 13.05 2.32
C PHE A 147 -2.48 13.67 1.62
N ALA A 148 -1.51 12.85 1.24
CA ALA A 148 -0.44 13.26 0.32
C ALA A 148 -0.08 12.10 -0.62
N GLY A 149 -0.31 12.26 -1.92
CA GLY A 149 -0.13 11.18 -2.89
C GLY A 149 -1.44 10.42 -3.21
N PRO A 150 -1.57 9.88 -4.43
CA PRO A 150 -2.80 9.25 -4.90
C PRO A 150 -3.11 7.94 -4.17
N GLY A 151 -2.05 7.21 -3.79
CA GLY A 151 -2.14 5.97 -3.04
C GLY A 151 -2.85 6.12 -1.69
N ASP A 152 -2.33 7.03 -0.89
CA ASP A 152 -2.89 7.43 0.39
C ASP A 152 -4.35 7.88 0.26
N ARG A 153 -4.65 8.76 -0.71
CA ARG A 153 -6.03 9.25 -0.93
C ARG A 153 -7.00 8.13 -1.32
N VAL A 154 -6.60 7.21 -2.19
CA VAL A 154 -7.39 6.01 -2.55
C VAL A 154 -7.67 5.17 -1.31
N MET A 155 -6.65 4.87 -0.49
CA MET A 155 -6.82 4.06 0.72
C MET A 155 -7.73 4.72 1.75
N ASN A 156 -7.63 6.03 1.93
CA ASN A 156 -8.49 6.79 2.84
C ASN A 156 -9.98 6.71 2.43
N ASP A 157 -10.30 6.85 1.13
CA ASP A 157 -11.68 6.77 0.65
C ASP A 157 -12.27 5.36 0.74
N VAL A 158 -11.49 4.32 0.38
CA VAL A 158 -11.93 2.93 0.49
C VAL A 158 -12.13 2.53 1.95
N LEU A 159 -11.26 2.96 2.87
CA LEU A 159 -11.41 2.74 4.31
C LEU A 159 -12.73 3.31 4.85
N ARG A 160 -13.20 4.41 4.26
CA ARG A 160 -14.47 5.08 4.61
C ARG A 160 -15.69 4.50 3.95
N GLY A 161 -15.54 3.46 3.13
CA GLY A 161 -16.67 2.88 2.42
C GLY A 161 -17.11 3.62 1.17
N ARG A 162 -16.27 4.51 0.63
CA ARG A 162 -16.65 5.31 -0.55
C ARG A 162 -16.52 4.51 -1.85
N ARG A 163 -17.45 4.79 -2.75
CA ARG A 163 -17.41 4.44 -4.18
C ARG A 163 -17.52 5.75 -4.95
N GLN A 164 -16.46 6.13 -5.66
CA GLN A 164 -16.49 7.28 -6.55
C GLN A 164 -17.47 7.05 -7.71
N GLU A 165 -18.02 8.14 -8.24
CA GLU A 165 -19.01 8.13 -9.33
C GLU A 165 -18.48 7.50 -10.62
N ILE A 166 -17.16 7.60 -10.88
CA ILE A 166 -16.51 6.95 -12.02
C ILE A 166 -16.69 5.43 -12.02
N PHE A 167 -16.92 4.82 -10.85
CA PHE A 167 -17.22 3.39 -10.74
C PHE A 167 -18.73 3.20 -10.60
N PRO A 168 -19.42 2.60 -11.59
CA PRO A 168 -20.85 2.31 -11.46
C PRO A 168 -21.11 1.32 -10.32
N ALA A 169 -22.29 1.37 -9.70
CA ALA A 169 -22.64 0.43 -8.63
C ALA A 169 -22.71 -1.04 -9.11
N GLN A 170 -23.08 -1.22 -10.38
CA GLN A 170 -23.15 -2.52 -11.03
C GLN A 170 -22.79 -2.40 -12.52
N ILE A 171 -22.15 -3.44 -13.05
CA ILE A 171 -21.87 -3.63 -14.47
C ILE A 171 -22.52 -4.96 -14.87
N VAL A 172 -23.17 -5.01 -16.04
CA VAL A 172 -23.71 -6.26 -16.60
C VAL A 172 -22.98 -6.56 -17.90
N ILE A 173 -22.20 -7.63 -17.91
CA ILE A 173 -21.38 -8.03 -19.06
C ILE A 173 -22.11 -9.16 -19.82
N PRO A 174 -22.56 -8.93 -21.07
CA PRO A 174 -23.22 -9.97 -21.86
C PRO A 174 -22.33 -11.18 -22.12
N PRO A 175 -22.91 -12.33 -22.54
CA PRO A 175 -22.16 -13.52 -22.92
C PRO A 175 -21.09 -13.23 -23.98
N GLY A 176 -19.85 -13.69 -23.75
CA GLY A 176 -18.73 -13.52 -24.68
C GLY A 176 -18.25 -12.08 -24.89
N GLN A 177 -18.78 -11.10 -24.14
CA GLN A 177 -18.46 -9.69 -24.32
C GLN A 177 -17.52 -9.17 -23.23
N SER A 178 -16.97 -7.99 -23.49
CA SER A 178 -16.14 -7.24 -22.52
C SER A 178 -16.74 -5.88 -22.22
N GLN A 179 -16.46 -5.35 -21.03
CA GLN A 179 -16.77 -3.96 -20.67
C GLN A 179 -15.64 -3.34 -19.87
N MET A 180 -15.50 -2.02 -19.98
CA MET A 180 -14.52 -1.26 -19.18
C MET A 180 -15.05 -1.06 -17.77
N LEU A 181 -14.24 -1.43 -16.78
CA LEU A 181 -14.41 -1.00 -15.39
C LEU A 181 -13.81 0.39 -15.17
N LEU A 182 -12.70 0.68 -15.84
CA LEU A 182 -12.00 1.96 -15.79
C LEU A 182 -11.42 2.29 -17.16
N ASN A 183 -11.55 3.55 -17.59
CA ASN A 183 -10.87 4.09 -18.77
C ASN A 183 -10.49 5.54 -18.45
N ALA A 184 -9.33 5.73 -17.81
CA ALA A 184 -9.01 7.02 -17.19
C ALA A 184 -7.63 7.53 -17.59
N PRO A 185 -7.49 8.83 -17.91
CA PRO A 185 -6.22 9.42 -18.32
C PRO A 185 -5.26 9.61 -17.14
N ILE A 186 -3.98 9.67 -17.48
CA ILE A 186 -2.84 10.07 -16.65
C ILE A 186 -2.16 11.23 -17.41
N PRO A 187 -2.69 12.46 -17.29
CA PRO A 187 -2.20 13.60 -18.05
C PRO A 187 -0.84 14.06 -17.52
N VAL A 188 0.08 14.35 -18.44
CA VAL A 188 1.43 14.88 -18.13
C VAL A 188 1.65 16.31 -18.64
N ARG A 189 0.79 16.76 -19.57
CA ARG A 189 0.84 18.11 -20.15
C ARG A 189 0.63 19.16 -19.07
N GLY A 190 1.51 20.17 -19.04
CA GLY A 190 1.47 21.26 -18.07
C GLY A 190 2.13 20.96 -16.72
N LEU A 191 2.66 19.75 -16.52
CA LEU A 191 3.43 19.40 -15.32
C LEU A 191 4.93 19.58 -15.54
N THR A 192 5.67 19.92 -14.48
CA THR A 192 7.13 20.05 -14.51
C THR A 192 7.75 19.27 -13.34
N PRO A 193 8.47 18.16 -13.59
CA PRO A 193 8.60 17.46 -14.89
C PRO A 193 7.25 16.91 -15.38
N PRO A 194 7.12 16.56 -16.68
CA PRO A 194 5.88 16.01 -17.25
C PRO A 194 5.66 14.55 -16.81
N LEU A 195 5.31 14.39 -15.53
CA LEU A 195 5.17 13.13 -14.83
C LEU A 195 3.93 13.15 -13.92
N ASN A 196 3.15 12.08 -13.97
CA ASN A 196 1.94 11.95 -13.14
C ASN A 196 1.66 10.48 -12.82
N GLY A 197 1.25 10.20 -11.58
CA GLY A 197 0.82 8.87 -11.13
C GLY A 197 -0.69 8.75 -11.05
N ARG A 198 -1.22 7.53 -11.24
CA ARG A 198 -2.60 7.17 -10.93
C ARG A 198 -2.62 5.92 -10.05
N SER A 199 -3.35 6.00 -8.95
CA SER A 199 -3.70 4.82 -8.13
C SER A 199 -5.18 4.49 -8.28
N ALA A 200 -5.53 3.21 -8.15
CA ALA A 200 -6.90 2.73 -8.07
C ALA A 200 -7.00 1.52 -7.14
N LEU A 201 -8.07 1.46 -6.35
CA LEU A 201 -8.47 0.27 -5.60
C LEU A 201 -9.99 0.11 -5.70
N VAL A 202 -10.44 -1.08 -6.09
CA VAL A 202 -11.87 -1.40 -6.29
C VAL A 202 -12.21 -2.75 -5.67
N ARG A 203 -13.32 -2.82 -4.94
CA ARG A 203 -13.83 -4.05 -4.30
C ARG A 203 -15.07 -4.57 -5.01
N LEU A 204 -15.01 -5.79 -5.54
CA LEU A 204 -15.96 -6.29 -6.55
C LEU A 204 -16.56 -7.65 -6.20
N HIS A 205 -17.82 -7.89 -6.57
CA HIS A 205 -18.38 -9.25 -6.56
C HIS A 205 -18.92 -9.62 -7.93
N SER A 206 -18.46 -10.73 -8.50
CA SER A 206 -18.98 -11.29 -9.74
C SER A 206 -19.99 -12.40 -9.50
N SER A 207 -21.13 -12.35 -10.18
CA SER A 207 -22.13 -13.44 -10.18
C SER A 207 -21.69 -14.67 -10.99
N GLY A 208 -20.64 -14.55 -11.81
CA GLY A 208 -20.11 -15.63 -12.64
C GLY A 208 -18.60 -15.54 -12.83
N THR A 209 -18.06 -16.35 -13.73
CA THR A 209 -16.65 -16.28 -14.08
C THR A 209 -16.37 -15.02 -14.89
N VAL A 210 -15.30 -14.30 -14.57
CA VAL A 210 -14.77 -13.20 -15.40
C VAL A 210 -13.24 -13.23 -15.44
N TYR A 211 -12.70 -12.68 -16.53
CA TYR A 211 -11.29 -12.34 -16.65
C TYR A 211 -11.10 -10.83 -16.59
N ALA A 212 -9.97 -10.39 -16.05
CA ALA A 212 -9.61 -8.98 -15.94
C ALA A 212 -8.26 -8.71 -16.59
N ALA A 213 -8.10 -7.51 -17.18
CA ALA A 213 -6.81 -7.00 -17.58
C ALA A 213 -6.71 -5.49 -17.33
N SER A 214 -5.51 -5.03 -16.96
CA SER A 214 -5.12 -3.63 -16.95
C SER A 214 -4.18 -3.38 -18.14
N LEU A 215 -4.41 -2.27 -18.84
CA LEU A 215 -3.78 -1.92 -20.11
C LEU A 215 -3.34 -0.46 -20.08
N ALA A 216 -2.25 -0.16 -20.77
CA ALA A 216 -1.73 1.18 -20.97
C ALA A 216 -1.80 1.54 -22.45
N MET A 217 -2.39 2.68 -22.79
CA MET A 217 -2.45 3.19 -24.17
C MET A 217 -2.38 4.71 -24.15
N PHE A 218 -1.60 5.33 -25.03
CA PHE A 218 -1.62 6.78 -25.18
C PHE A 218 -2.96 7.22 -25.78
N ALA A 219 -3.36 8.44 -25.42
CA ALA A 219 -4.51 9.10 -25.99
C ALA A 219 -4.48 8.99 -27.52
N LYS A 220 -5.65 8.68 -28.09
CA LYS A 220 -5.85 8.79 -29.53
C LYS A 220 -6.17 10.24 -29.85
N THR A 221 -5.94 10.65 -31.09
CA THR A 221 -6.15 12.05 -31.48
C THR A 221 -7.51 12.19 -32.16
N ASN A 222 -8.29 13.19 -31.77
CA ASN A 222 -9.45 13.63 -32.53
C ASN A 222 -9.03 14.35 -33.82
N PRO A 223 -9.92 14.54 -34.81
CA PRO A 223 -9.60 15.30 -36.02
C PRO A 223 -9.12 16.74 -35.74
N ASP A 224 -9.53 17.33 -34.62
CA ASP A 224 -9.12 18.67 -34.15
C ASP A 224 -7.77 18.70 -33.42
N GLY A 225 -7.09 17.57 -33.29
CA GLY A 225 -5.80 17.46 -32.59
C GLY A 225 -5.88 17.23 -31.08
N SER A 226 -7.09 17.19 -30.49
CA SER A 226 -7.27 16.96 -29.05
C SER A 226 -7.15 15.48 -28.64
N ASP A 227 -6.79 15.22 -27.38
CA ASP A 227 -6.73 13.88 -26.80
C ASP A 227 -8.14 13.27 -26.68
N ARG A 228 -8.32 12.05 -27.17
CA ARG A 228 -9.51 11.21 -27.05
C ARG A 228 -9.19 9.96 -26.20
N PRO A 229 -10.09 9.56 -25.27
CA PRO A 229 -10.00 8.27 -24.62
C PRO A 229 -10.05 7.11 -25.62
N PRO A 230 -9.22 6.05 -25.47
CA PRO A 230 -9.34 4.87 -26.30
C PRO A 230 -10.72 4.19 -26.15
N THR A 231 -11.23 3.67 -27.25
CA THR A 231 -12.50 2.93 -27.31
C THR A 231 -12.35 1.50 -26.77
N LEU A 232 -13.46 0.84 -26.48
CA LEU A 232 -13.45 -0.57 -26.09
C LEU A 232 -12.78 -1.47 -27.14
N GLU A 233 -13.04 -1.21 -28.43
CA GLU A 233 -12.44 -1.98 -29.53
C GLU A 233 -10.91 -1.80 -29.57
N GLU A 234 -10.42 -0.58 -29.38
CA GLU A 234 -8.97 -0.31 -29.31
C GLU A 234 -8.34 -1.04 -28.11
N TRP A 235 -9.00 -1.05 -26.94
CA TRP A 235 -8.55 -1.82 -25.78
C TRP A 235 -8.55 -3.33 -26.04
N GLN A 236 -9.59 -3.87 -26.68
CA GLN A 236 -9.67 -5.29 -27.05
C GLN A 236 -8.58 -5.66 -28.07
N ASN A 237 -8.31 -4.78 -29.04
CA ASN A 237 -7.22 -4.96 -29.99
C ASN A 237 -5.86 -5.01 -29.28
N LEU A 238 -5.57 -4.06 -28.39
CA LEU A 238 -4.34 -4.08 -27.58
C LEU A 238 -4.26 -5.34 -26.71
N LEU A 239 -5.36 -5.77 -26.11
CA LEU A 239 -5.40 -6.99 -25.32
C LEU A 239 -5.12 -8.25 -26.16
N ASN A 240 -5.57 -8.31 -27.41
CA ASN A 240 -5.39 -9.47 -28.27
C ASN A 240 -4.02 -9.51 -28.96
N ASN A 241 -3.51 -8.32 -29.32
CA ASN A 241 -2.38 -8.16 -30.24
C ASN A 241 -1.17 -7.44 -29.62
N GLY A 242 -1.30 -6.87 -28.44
CA GLY A 242 -0.25 -6.13 -27.75
C GLY A 242 0.74 -7.04 -27.00
N ASN A 243 1.92 -6.48 -26.70
CA ASN A 243 2.89 -7.07 -25.78
C ASN A 243 2.75 -6.41 -24.38
N LEU A 244 3.56 -6.85 -23.41
CA LEU A 244 3.66 -6.18 -22.12
C LEU A 244 4.12 -4.73 -22.26
N ALA A 245 3.53 -3.84 -21.46
CA ALA A 245 3.98 -2.46 -21.36
C ALA A 245 5.39 -2.40 -20.72
N GLY A 246 6.19 -1.43 -21.14
CA GLY A 246 7.57 -1.26 -20.73
C GLY A 246 7.93 0.15 -20.25
N PRO A 247 9.18 0.34 -19.76
CA PRO A 247 10.18 -0.71 -19.53
C PRO A 247 9.79 -1.63 -18.36
N ARG A 248 10.24 -2.89 -18.34
CA ARG A 248 10.00 -3.79 -17.20
C ARG A 248 10.86 -3.41 -15.99
N ASP A 249 10.40 -3.74 -14.78
CA ASP A 249 11.14 -3.49 -13.54
C ASP A 249 12.34 -4.42 -13.34
N LYS A 250 13.12 -4.18 -12.28
CA LYS A 250 14.17 -5.11 -11.85
C LYS A 250 13.57 -6.46 -11.48
N ILE A 251 14.16 -7.52 -12.03
CA ILE A 251 13.82 -8.91 -11.73
C ILE A 251 14.06 -9.17 -10.22
N PRO A 252 13.08 -9.75 -9.50
CA PRO A 252 13.23 -10.04 -8.08
C PRO A 252 14.25 -11.15 -7.82
N THR A 253 14.85 -11.10 -6.63
CA THR A 253 15.67 -12.20 -6.11
C THR A 253 14.73 -13.39 -5.77
N PRO A 254 14.99 -14.60 -6.29
CA PRO A 254 14.26 -15.81 -5.89
C PRO A 254 14.29 -16.02 -4.37
N LEU A 255 13.19 -16.54 -3.80
CA LEU A 255 13.02 -16.64 -2.33
C LEU A 255 14.05 -17.57 -1.67
N GLU A 256 14.52 -18.58 -2.41
CA GLU A 256 15.53 -19.54 -1.98
C GLU A 256 16.96 -18.99 -2.00
N LYS A 257 17.20 -17.84 -2.67
CA LYS A 257 18.53 -17.24 -2.77
C LYS A 257 18.76 -16.22 -1.66
N THR A 258 19.54 -16.63 -0.66
CA THR A 258 19.87 -15.83 0.52
C THR A 258 21.28 -15.23 0.48
N ASP A 259 22.04 -15.47 -0.58
CA ASP A 259 23.45 -15.08 -0.75
C ASP A 259 23.63 -13.63 -1.26
N LYS A 260 22.56 -12.96 -1.69
CA LYS A 260 22.58 -11.60 -2.26
C LYS A 260 21.56 -10.69 -1.59
N PRO A 261 21.74 -9.36 -1.68
CA PRO A 261 20.70 -8.41 -1.28
C PRO A 261 19.36 -8.74 -1.97
N ILE A 262 18.28 -8.72 -1.19
CA ILE A 262 16.94 -9.06 -1.69
C ILE A 262 16.42 -7.91 -2.56
N ILE A 263 16.15 -8.21 -3.82
CA ILE A 263 15.30 -7.39 -4.68
C ILE A 263 13.89 -7.96 -4.58
N TYR A 264 13.00 -7.25 -3.88
CA TYR A 264 11.62 -7.71 -3.71
C TYR A 264 10.83 -7.75 -5.04
N GLY A 265 11.16 -6.84 -5.98
CA GLY A 265 10.44 -6.67 -7.23
C GLY A 265 9.11 -5.94 -7.07
N ARG A 266 8.57 -5.41 -8.17
CA ARG A 266 7.20 -4.90 -8.25
C ARG A 266 6.22 -6.05 -8.45
N VAL A 267 4.96 -5.86 -8.07
CA VAL A 267 3.93 -6.91 -8.11
C VAL A 267 3.11 -6.79 -9.41
N ALA A 268 3.05 -7.86 -10.20
CA ALA A 268 2.03 -8.03 -11.24
C ALA A 268 1.51 -9.47 -11.24
N GLY A 269 0.26 -9.64 -10.85
CA GLY A 269 -0.37 -10.95 -10.75
C GLY A 269 -1.64 -10.95 -9.92
N VAL A 270 -2.04 -12.13 -9.45
CA VAL A 270 -3.16 -12.28 -8.53
C VAL A 270 -2.62 -12.70 -7.17
N ALA A 271 -2.76 -11.83 -6.17
CA ALA A 271 -2.38 -12.11 -4.80
C ALA A 271 -3.54 -12.79 -4.04
N ASN A 272 -3.20 -13.63 -3.06
CA ASN A 272 -4.17 -14.33 -2.21
C ASN A 272 -4.39 -13.56 -0.90
N GLY A 273 -5.39 -12.68 -0.88
CA GLY A 273 -5.80 -11.93 0.29
C GLY A 273 -6.12 -10.47 0.00
N SER A 274 -7.11 -9.94 0.72
CA SER A 274 -7.50 -8.52 0.74
C SER A 274 -7.66 -7.99 2.17
N PHE A 275 -7.84 -8.87 3.16
CA PHE A 275 -7.94 -8.47 4.56
C PHE A 275 -7.04 -9.31 5.47
N TRP A 276 -6.45 -8.64 6.46
CA TRP A 276 -5.92 -9.26 7.67
C TRP A 276 -6.85 -8.93 8.84
N ARG A 277 -7.51 -9.94 9.41
CA ARG A 277 -8.39 -9.77 10.58
C ARG A 277 -7.81 -10.45 11.80
N ALA A 278 -7.74 -9.72 12.91
CA ALA A 278 -7.21 -10.25 14.17
C ALA A 278 -8.01 -9.77 15.38
N PHE A 279 -8.29 -10.70 16.29
CA PHE A 279 -8.67 -10.41 17.67
C PHE A 279 -7.49 -10.80 18.55
N ILE A 280 -6.77 -9.81 19.05
CA ILE A 280 -5.44 -9.97 19.64
C ILE A 280 -5.60 -10.20 21.14
N THR A 281 -5.22 -11.37 21.62
CA THR A 281 -5.39 -11.79 23.02
C THR A 281 -4.09 -12.39 23.54
N ASP A 282 -3.98 -12.58 24.87
CA ASP A 282 -2.79 -13.18 25.49
C ASP A 282 -2.49 -14.59 24.97
N SER A 283 -3.54 -15.32 24.59
CA SER A 283 -3.45 -16.64 23.95
C SER A 283 -4.73 -16.93 23.16
N PRO A 284 -4.75 -17.95 22.28
CA PRO A 284 -5.95 -18.35 21.55
C PRO A 284 -7.16 -18.72 22.42
N LYS A 285 -6.95 -19.04 23.71
CA LYS A 285 -8.01 -19.35 24.68
C LYS A 285 -8.44 -18.13 25.51
N SER A 286 -7.63 -17.07 25.56
CA SER A 286 -7.96 -15.85 26.29
C SER A 286 -9.00 -15.02 25.52
N LYS A 287 -9.80 -14.25 26.26
CA LYS A 287 -10.77 -13.27 25.72
C LYS A 287 -10.27 -11.83 25.80
N TYR A 288 -9.08 -11.63 26.37
CA TYR A 288 -8.50 -10.32 26.62
C TYR A 288 -7.01 -10.32 26.31
N LEU A 289 -6.46 -9.12 26.21
CA LEU A 289 -5.04 -8.84 26.09
C LEU A 289 -4.63 -8.06 27.32
N THR A 290 -3.79 -8.65 28.16
CA THR A 290 -3.30 -7.99 29.37
C THR A 290 -2.38 -6.84 28.97
N ILE A 291 -2.58 -5.66 29.57
CA ILE A 291 -1.72 -4.50 29.32
C ILE A 291 -0.29 -4.79 29.82
N PRO A 292 0.75 -4.18 29.22
CA PRO A 292 2.11 -4.31 29.73
C PRO A 292 2.23 -3.86 31.19
N GLN A 293 3.26 -4.33 31.90
CA GLN A 293 3.60 -3.77 33.22
C GLN A 293 3.98 -2.28 33.08
N PRO A 294 3.88 -1.48 34.16
CA PRO A 294 4.27 -0.07 34.12
C PRO A 294 5.69 0.13 33.57
N GLY A 295 5.84 1.01 32.59
CA GLY A 295 7.08 1.27 31.88
C GLY A 295 7.51 0.22 30.87
N GLN A 296 6.64 -0.74 30.53
CA GLN A 296 6.90 -1.76 29.51
C GLN A 296 5.97 -1.58 28.31
N ALA A 297 6.36 -2.21 27.22
CA ALA A 297 5.59 -2.29 25.99
C ALA A 297 5.72 -3.66 25.32
N TYR A 298 4.77 -3.96 24.43
CA TYR A 298 4.93 -4.99 23.41
C TYR A 298 4.38 -4.49 22.07
N SER A 299 4.93 -5.02 20.98
CA SER A 299 4.55 -4.66 19.61
C SER A 299 4.07 -5.85 18.82
N TYR A 300 3.17 -5.61 17.88
CA TYR A 300 2.79 -6.53 16.82
C TYR A 300 3.29 -5.98 15.49
N ALA A 301 4.08 -6.78 14.77
CA ALA A 301 4.61 -6.39 13.47
C ALA A 301 3.51 -6.35 12.39
N LEU A 302 3.62 -5.42 11.46
CA LEU A 302 2.66 -5.16 10.39
C LEU A 302 3.37 -5.20 9.04
N SER A 303 2.76 -5.90 8.08
CA SER A 303 3.24 -6.04 6.70
C SER A 303 4.68 -6.56 6.61
N THR A 304 5.08 -7.48 7.49
CA THR A 304 6.41 -8.08 7.45
C THR A 304 6.70 -8.79 6.12
N VAL A 305 7.97 -8.73 5.72
CA VAL A 305 8.49 -9.26 4.46
C VAL A 305 9.69 -10.18 4.74
N PRO A 306 10.09 -11.05 3.79
CA PRO A 306 11.37 -11.76 3.89
C PRO A 306 12.52 -10.79 4.16
N GLY A 307 13.39 -11.06 5.14
CA GLY A 307 14.47 -10.15 5.54
C GLY A 307 14.01 -8.89 6.29
N GLY A 308 12.81 -8.94 6.89
CA GLY A 308 12.14 -7.82 7.54
C GLY A 308 11.03 -8.30 8.47
N THR A 309 11.30 -9.32 9.28
CA THR A 309 10.32 -9.93 10.19
C THR A 309 10.35 -9.34 11.61
N LEU A 310 11.30 -8.45 11.92
CA LEU A 310 11.52 -7.86 13.25
C LEU A 310 11.65 -8.93 14.35
N GLY A 311 12.36 -10.02 14.05
CA GLY A 311 12.60 -11.16 14.93
C GLY A 311 11.41 -12.08 15.17
N THR A 312 10.26 -11.81 14.54
CA THR A 312 9.06 -12.63 14.74
C THR A 312 9.06 -13.91 13.90
N GLY A 313 9.90 -13.97 12.85
CA GLY A 313 9.87 -15.04 11.84
C GLY A 313 8.59 -15.08 11.00
N GLN A 314 7.62 -14.20 11.23
CA GLN A 314 6.37 -14.15 10.49
C GLN A 314 6.57 -13.34 9.20
N ILE A 315 6.19 -13.90 8.07
CA ILE A 315 6.07 -13.19 6.78
C ILE A 315 4.57 -12.95 6.52
N GLN A 316 4.19 -11.68 6.38
CA GLN A 316 2.80 -11.29 6.09
C GLN A 316 2.55 -11.03 4.60
N SER A 317 3.60 -10.94 3.77
CA SER A 317 3.48 -10.77 2.31
C SER A 317 2.54 -11.82 1.70
N ALA A 318 1.53 -11.40 0.95
CA ALA A 318 0.53 -12.33 0.43
C ALA A 318 1.13 -13.27 -0.63
N PRO A 319 0.79 -14.58 -0.62
CA PRO A 319 1.17 -15.50 -1.69
C PRO A 319 0.58 -15.08 -3.04
N MET A 320 1.33 -15.29 -4.13
CA MET A 320 0.84 -15.08 -5.49
C MET A 320 0.19 -16.37 -6.01
N LEU A 321 -1.05 -16.29 -6.49
CA LEU A 321 -1.78 -17.39 -7.15
C LEU A 321 -1.28 -17.57 -8.59
N VAL A 322 -1.02 -16.46 -9.27
CA VAL A 322 -0.32 -16.36 -10.56
C VAL A 322 0.46 -15.05 -10.59
N ARG A 323 1.58 -14.99 -11.30
CA ARG A 323 2.39 -13.78 -11.47
C ARG A 323 3.14 -13.80 -12.80
N TYR A 324 3.57 -12.63 -13.28
CA TYR A 324 4.58 -12.63 -14.34
C TYR A 324 5.95 -13.06 -13.80
N PRO A 325 6.74 -13.83 -14.56
CA PRO A 325 8.01 -14.40 -14.08
C PRO A 325 9.04 -13.37 -13.62
N ASP A 326 9.03 -12.15 -14.18
CA ASP A 326 9.91 -11.03 -13.87
C ASP A 326 9.44 -10.16 -12.69
N THR A 327 8.35 -10.54 -12.02
CA THR A 327 7.72 -9.76 -10.93
C THR A 327 7.73 -10.50 -9.60
N ALA A 328 7.49 -9.75 -8.52
CA ALA A 328 7.64 -10.20 -7.13
C ALA A 328 7.06 -11.59 -6.84
N TYR A 329 7.79 -12.40 -6.08
CA TYR A 329 7.37 -13.75 -5.68
C TYR A 329 6.24 -13.75 -4.66
N LEU A 330 6.13 -12.70 -3.84
CA LEU A 330 5.03 -12.43 -2.92
C LEU A 330 4.54 -10.99 -3.13
N ALA A 331 3.31 -10.69 -2.73
CA ALA A 331 2.81 -9.31 -2.73
C ALA A 331 3.44 -8.50 -1.58
N HIS A 332 4.72 -8.18 -1.69
CA HIS A 332 5.45 -7.42 -0.69
C HIS A 332 4.81 -6.04 -0.45
N GLY A 333 4.83 -5.59 0.80
CA GLY A 333 4.14 -4.38 1.21
C GLY A 333 2.61 -4.52 1.29
N ASN A 334 1.99 -5.59 0.77
CA ASN A 334 0.55 -5.83 0.94
C ASN A 334 -0.32 -4.61 0.59
N TYR A 335 0.05 -3.86 -0.47
CA TYR A 335 -0.66 -2.63 -0.83
C TYR A 335 -2.16 -2.88 -1.07
N GLY A 336 -3.00 -2.07 -0.43
CA GLY A 336 -4.45 -2.21 -0.47
C GLY A 336 -5.03 -3.28 0.46
N ILE A 337 -4.22 -4.09 1.14
CA ILE A 337 -4.72 -5.02 2.16
C ILE A 337 -5.20 -4.22 3.36
N GLN A 338 -6.42 -4.53 3.81
CA GLN A 338 -6.99 -3.93 5.01
C GLN A 338 -6.63 -4.74 6.25
N TYR A 339 -5.93 -4.11 7.17
CA TYR A 339 -5.75 -4.61 8.53
C TYR A 339 -6.95 -4.16 9.36
N SER A 340 -7.62 -5.10 10.01
CA SER A 340 -8.74 -4.87 10.92
C SER A 340 -8.45 -5.59 12.23
N LEU A 341 -7.95 -4.82 13.20
CA LEU A 341 -7.29 -5.34 14.40
C LEU A 341 -8.07 -4.91 15.64
N LYS A 342 -8.29 -5.85 16.56
CA LYS A 342 -9.04 -5.63 17.80
C LYS A 342 -8.16 -5.97 18.99
N PHE A 343 -8.02 -5.01 19.90
CA PHE A 343 -7.25 -5.09 21.14
C PHE A 343 -8.22 -5.03 22.34
N PRO A 344 -8.71 -6.17 22.84
CA PRO A 344 -9.49 -6.28 24.08
C PRO A 344 -8.61 -6.11 25.33
N LEU A 345 -8.09 -4.90 25.55
CA LEU A 345 -7.18 -4.57 26.65
C LEU A 345 -7.80 -4.85 28.02
N TYR A 346 -7.00 -5.39 28.94
CA TYR A 346 -7.36 -5.66 30.32
C TYR A 346 -6.29 -5.15 31.29
N ASN A 347 -6.68 -4.29 32.23
CA ASN A 347 -5.82 -3.88 33.33
C ASN A 347 -5.92 -4.89 34.48
N ASN A 348 -4.94 -5.78 34.58
CA ASN A 348 -4.84 -6.78 35.65
C ASN A 348 -4.14 -6.28 36.91
N THR A 349 -3.76 -5.00 36.97
CA THR A 349 -3.08 -4.41 38.13
C THR A 349 -4.09 -3.88 39.15
N GLN A 350 -3.61 -3.63 40.37
CA GLN A 350 -4.43 -3.05 41.45
C GLN A 350 -4.49 -1.51 41.41
N THR A 351 -3.84 -0.87 40.43
CA THR A 351 -3.81 0.60 40.31
C THR A 351 -4.27 1.05 38.93
N PRO A 352 -4.79 2.29 38.80
CA PRO A 352 -5.06 2.87 37.49
C PRO A 352 -3.78 2.91 36.64
N GLN A 353 -3.89 2.57 35.36
CA GLN A 353 -2.78 2.58 34.41
C GLN A 353 -3.11 3.46 33.21
N LYS A 354 -2.14 4.26 32.77
CA LYS A 354 -2.22 5.01 31.52
C LYS A 354 -1.64 4.16 30.40
N VAL A 355 -2.50 3.74 29.47
CA VAL A 355 -2.16 2.82 28.39
C VAL A 355 -2.29 3.53 27.05
N THR A 356 -1.29 3.35 26.18
CA THR A 356 -1.29 3.93 24.84
C THR A 356 -1.26 2.85 23.77
N ILE A 357 -1.81 3.18 22.60
CA ILE A 357 -1.59 2.43 21.37
C ILE A 357 -0.99 3.38 20.34
N SER A 358 0.18 3.02 19.79
CA SER A 358 0.88 3.78 18.76
C SER A 358 1.20 2.90 17.55
N MET A 359 1.17 3.49 16.35
CA MET A 359 1.76 2.86 15.17
C MET A 359 3.15 3.46 14.96
N GLN A 360 4.18 2.65 14.71
CA GLN A 360 5.57 3.11 14.65
C GLN A 360 6.32 2.52 13.45
N THR A 361 7.40 3.18 13.04
CA THR A 361 8.24 2.79 11.89
C THR A 361 9.69 2.56 12.34
N PRO A 362 9.99 1.39 12.93
CA PRO A 362 11.35 1.06 13.37
C PRO A 362 12.29 0.84 12.19
N LEU A 363 13.59 0.73 12.46
CA LEU A 363 14.55 0.23 11.49
C LEU A 363 14.22 -1.22 11.13
N LYS A 364 14.24 -1.53 9.83
CA LYS A 364 13.95 -2.88 9.32
C LYS A 364 15.07 -3.84 9.71
N GLU A 365 14.68 -4.94 10.33
CA GLU A 365 15.56 -6.04 10.71
C GLU A 365 14.87 -7.38 10.45
N ASP A 366 15.66 -8.41 10.14
CA ASP A 366 15.13 -9.76 10.09
C ASP A 366 15.16 -10.42 11.47
N GLN A 367 16.35 -10.53 12.06
CA GLN A 367 16.55 -10.90 13.46
C GLN A 367 16.84 -9.65 14.28
N LEU A 368 16.35 -9.61 15.52
CA LEU A 368 16.63 -8.49 16.41
C LEU A 368 18.08 -8.54 16.88
N VAL A 369 18.88 -7.52 16.55
CA VAL A 369 20.27 -7.41 17.01
C VAL A 369 20.39 -6.90 18.45
N LYS A 370 19.33 -6.28 18.96
CA LYS A 370 19.15 -5.79 20.34
C LYS A 370 17.79 -6.27 20.87
N PRO A 371 17.57 -6.35 22.20
CA PRO A 371 16.32 -6.87 22.76
C PRO A 371 15.16 -5.86 22.64
N GLY A 372 14.73 -5.53 21.42
CA GLY A 372 13.67 -4.55 21.19
C GLY A 372 13.68 -3.95 19.79
N LEU A 373 12.99 -2.82 19.63
CA LEU A 373 12.93 -2.09 18.36
C LEU A 373 13.99 -0.98 18.32
N ARG A 374 14.58 -0.78 17.13
CA ARG A 374 15.55 0.28 16.89
C ARG A 374 14.93 1.45 16.14
N PHE A 375 15.21 2.66 16.60
CA PHE A 375 14.78 3.93 16.03
C PHE A 375 15.98 4.85 15.83
N LEU A 376 15.76 5.99 15.18
CA LEU A 376 16.76 7.04 15.05
C LEU A 376 16.35 8.23 15.92
N SER A 377 17.28 8.80 16.68
CA SER A 377 17.04 10.02 17.48
C SER A 377 16.56 11.18 16.60
N THR A 378 17.09 11.26 15.38
CA THR A 378 16.58 12.07 14.28
C THR A 378 16.17 11.16 13.14
N PRO A 379 14.85 11.00 12.86
CA PRO A 379 14.37 10.17 11.76
C PRO A 379 14.98 10.55 10.41
N ALA A 380 15.20 9.55 9.56
CA ALA A 380 15.75 9.80 8.23
C ALA A 380 14.76 10.60 7.36
N LYS A 381 15.21 11.21 6.26
CA LYS A 381 14.33 12.01 5.39
C LYS A 381 13.25 11.18 4.69
N GLN A 382 13.51 9.89 4.45
CA GLN A 382 12.63 9.01 3.70
C GLN A 382 11.33 8.72 4.47
N VAL A 383 10.20 9.03 3.86
CA VAL A 383 8.86 8.62 4.34
C VAL A 383 8.69 7.12 4.06
N PHE A 384 8.35 6.37 5.10
CA PHE A 384 8.17 4.92 5.08
C PHE A 384 6.72 4.51 5.29
N PHE A 385 5.91 5.35 5.93
CA PHE A 385 4.47 5.15 6.01
C PHE A 385 3.74 6.47 5.81
N ARG A 386 2.65 6.42 5.04
CA ARG A 386 1.77 7.55 4.84
C ARG A 386 0.35 7.08 4.57
N GLY A 387 -0.54 7.25 5.52
CA GLY A 387 -1.89 6.71 5.37
C GLY A 387 -2.82 7.10 6.50
N THR A 388 -4.11 6.88 6.27
CA THR A 388 -5.15 7.09 7.27
C THR A 388 -5.40 5.82 8.08
N VAL A 389 -5.48 5.96 9.40
CA VAL A 389 -5.87 4.94 10.37
C VAL A 389 -7.19 5.34 11.00
N ARG A 390 -8.15 4.41 11.02
CA ARG A 390 -9.42 4.54 11.73
C ARG A 390 -9.31 3.85 13.09
N LEU A 391 -9.76 4.54 14.13
CA LEU A 391 -9.72 4.07 15.51
C LEU A 391 -11.13 4.02 16.06
N GLY A 392 -11.48 2.93 16.76
CA GLY A 392 -12.76 2.79 17.47
C GLY A 392 -12.53 2.31 18.90
N TYR A 393 -12.97 3.06 19.89
CA TYR A 393 -12.79 2.71 21.31
C TYR A 393 -13.79 3.45 22.20
N LYS A 394 -13.95 3.04 23.45
CA LYS A 394 -14.62 3.86 24.48
C LYS A 394 -13.58 4.67 25.23
N ASP A 395 -13.80 5.97 25.35
CA ASP A 395 -12.93 6.85 26.14
C ASP A 395 -13.11 6.64 27.66
N ASP A 396 -12.41 7.44 28.45
CA ASP A 396 -12.42 7.34 29.92
C ASP A 396 -13.78 7.73 30.54
N GLN A 397 -14.63 8.44 29.79
CA GLN A 397 -16.01 8.76 30.17
C GLN A 397 -17.00 7.68 29.71
N GLY A 398 -16.51 6.63 29.04
CA GLY A 398 -17.32 5.54 28.50
C GLY A 398 -18.01 5.88 27.18
N LYS A 399 -17.74 7.04 26.59
CA LYS A 399 -18.33 7.45 25.31
C LYS A 399 -17.63 6.75 24.16
N GLN A 400 -18.44 6.25 23.22
CA GLN A 400 -17.92 5.64 22.01
C GLN A 400 -17.25 6.69 21.13
N GLN A 401 -16.00 6.46 20.78
CA GLN A 401 -15.20 7.26 19.87
C GLN A 401 -15.04 6.52 18.54
N THR A 402 -15.07 7.29 17.45
CA THR A 402 -14.61 6.86 16.13
C THR A 402 -13.76 8.00 15.59
N GLN A 403 -12.47 7.75 15.46
CA GLN A 403 -11.49 8.75 15.02
C GLN A 403 -10.86 8.31 13.71
N PHE A 404 -10.47 9.28 12.91
CA PHE A 404 -9.61 9.08 11.74
C PHE A 404 -8.41 9.97 11.92
N VAL A 405 -7.22 9.38 11.87
CA VAL A 405 -5.94 10.08 11.94
C VAL A 405 -5.13 9.74 10.71
N HIS A 406 -4.50 10.75 10.12
CA HIS A 406 -3.52 10.58 9.05
C HIS A 406 -2.12 10.58 9.68
N LEU A 407 -1.28 9.66 9.23
CA LEU A 407 0.09 9.52 9.69
C LEU A 407 1.06 9.76 8.55
N VAL A 408 2.16 10.46 8.85
CA VAL A 408 3.38 10.49 8.02
C VAL A 408 4.55 10.07 8.88
N GLN A 409 5.10 8.88 8.62
CA GLN A 409 6.23 8.36 9.38
C GLN A 409 7.44 8.15 8.49
N LYS A 410 8.56 8.66 8.98
CA LYS A 410 9.88 8.52 8.41
C LYS A 410 10.57 7.24 8.89
N ARG A 411 11.59 6.79 8.17
CA ARG A 411 12.39 5.62 8.58
C ARG A 411 13.00 5.84 9.97
N GLY A 412 12.81 4.88 10.86
CA GLY A 412 13.33 4.92 12.22
C GLY A 412 12.57 5.88 13.14
N GLN A 413 11.35 6.29 12.79
CA GLN A 413 10.53 7.19 13.60
C GLN A 413 9.67 6.41 14.62
N ALA A 414 9.85 6.74 15.90
CA ALA A 414 8.92 6.35 16.96
C ALA A 414 7.57 7.04 16.74
N GLY A 415 6.49 6.33 17.04
CA GLY A 415 5.13 6.83 16.79
C GLY A 415 4.54 7.60 17.95
N GLU A 416 3.75 8.63 17.65
CA GLU A 416 2.90 9.30 18.63
C GLU A 416 1.73 8.38 19.05
N PRO A 417 1.23 8.49 20.31
CA PRO A 417 0.03 7.78 20.74
C PRO A 417 -1.19 8.12 19.89
N LEU A 418 -1.81 7.09 19.30
CA LEU A 418 -3.06 7.21 18.56
C LEU A 418 -4.27 7.15 19.50
N VAL A 419 -4.15 6.36 20.56
CA VAL A 419 -5.15 6.20 21.62
C VAL A 419 -4.43 6.30 22.96
N VAL A 420 -5.05 6.98 23.92
CA VAL A 420 -4.61 7.08 25.32
C VAL A 420 -5.81 6.74 26.20
N LEU A 421 -5.65 5.79 27.11
CA LEU A 421 -6.70 5.32 28.02
C LEU A 421 -6.20 5.35 29.46
N ASN A 422 -7.00 5.86 30.38
CA ASN A 422 -6.77 5.75 31.82
C ASN A 422 -7.60 4.59 32.37
N MET A 423 -7.02 3.39 32.35
CA MET A 423 -7.71 2.15 32.70
C MET A 423 -7.68 1.91 34.21
N LYS A 424 -8.84 1.80 34.84
CA LYS A 424 -8.97 1.46 36.27
C LYS A 424 -8.54 0.01 36.56
N PRO A 425 -8.28 -0.37 37.83
CA PRO A 425 -8.07 -1.78 38.18
C PRO A 425 -9.22 -2.67 37.70
N GLY A 426 -8.90 -3.80 37.07
CA GLY A 426 -9.88 -4.74 36.53
C GLY A 426 -10.58 -4.29 35.25
N ASP A 427 -10.25 -3.11 34.72
CA ASP A 427 -10.96 -2.49 33.61
C ASP A 427 -10.68 -3.19 32.28
N LYS A 428 -11.69 -3.20 31.39
CA LYS A 428 -11.63 -3.80 30.05
C LYS A 428 -11.99 -2.76 29.01
N ARG A 429 -11.12 -2.60 28.00
CA ARG A 429 -11.29 -1.64 26.91
C ARG A 429 -11.02 -2.33 25.58
N LEU A 430 -12.00 -2.28 24.68
CA LEU A 430 -11.80 -2.72 23.30
C LEU A 430 -11.34 -1.53 22.47
N VAL A 431 -10.13 -1.62 21.90
CA VAL A 431 -9.64 -0.70 20.88
C VAL A 431 -9.64 -1.41 19.53
N GLN A 432 -10.17 -0.75 18.51
CA GLN A 432 -10.19 -1.18 17.13
C GLN A 432 -9.26 -0.29 16.32
N VAL A 433 -8.40 -0.89 15.52
CA VAL A 433 -7.49 -0.20 14.60
C VAL A 433 -7.73 -0.78 13.21
N ASP A 434 -8.20 0.06 12.29
CA ASP A 434 -8.43 -0.30 10.90
C ASP A 434 -7.64 0.61 9.97
N PHE A 435 -6.92 0.04 9.01
CA PHE A 435 -6.27 0.82 7.94
C PHE A 435 -6.08 -0.06 6.70
N LEU A 436 -5.98 0.57 5.53
CA LEU A 436 -5.47 -0.09 4.34
C LEU A 436 -4.00 0.26 4.20
N TYR A 437 -3.16 -0.74 3.96
CA TYR A 437 -1.73 -0.49 3.81
C TYR A 437 -1.48 0.29 2.50
N PRO A 438 -0.95 1.52 2.57
CA PRO A 438 -0.92 2.43 1.44
C PRO A 438 0.16 2.04 0.43
N PRO A 439 -0.09 2.19 -0.89
CA PRO A 439 0.99 2.12 -1.86
C PRO A 439 1.87 3.35 -1.64
N ASP A 440 3.19 3.19 -1.78
CA ASP A 440 4.25 4.12 -1.34
C ASP A 440 4.73 3.93 0.11
N ALA A 441 4.16 3.00 0.89
CA ALA A 441 4.76 2.59 2.15
C ALA A 441 5.89 1.55 1.96
N THR A 442 6.88 1.63 2.84
CA THR A 442 8.00 0.69 2.96
C THR A 442 7.87 -0.09 4.27
N PRO A 443 7.61 -1.42 4.21
CA PRO A 443 7.44 -2.24 5.40
C PRO A 443 8.77 -2.54 6.12
N PRO A 444 8.72 -3.03 7.37
CA PRO A 444 7.53 -3.21 8.21
C PRO A 444 7.23 -1.99 9.11
N GLN A 445 5.98 -1.90 9.57
CA GLN A 445 5.58 -1.05 10.71
C GLN A 445 5.22 -1.93 11.91
N VAL A 446 4.96 -1.32 13.05
CA VAL A 446 4.44 -2.02 14.25
C VAL A 446 3.26 -1.28 14.85
N LEU A 447 2.37 -2.01 15.51
CA LEU A 447 1.45 -1.45 16.51
C LEU A 447 1.95 -1.82 17.90
N THR A 448 2.15 -0.82 18.75
CA THR A 448 2.68 -0.97 20.10
C THR A 448 1.62 -0.65 21.13
N VAL A 449 1.48 -1.51 22.13
CA VAL A 449 0.75 -1.23 23.37
C VAL A 449 1.79 -0.95 24.45
N GLU A 450 1.67 0.19 25.11
CA GLU A 450 2.60 0.63 26.14
C GLU A 450 1.81 1.07 27.38
N THR A 451 2.36 0.79 28.55
CA THR A 451 1.86 1.32 29.82
C THR A 451 2.88 2.32 30.35
N ALA A 452 2.46 3.56 30.58
CA ALA A 452 3.35 4.63 31.03
C ALA A 452 4.05 4.26 32.35
N GLN A 453 5.28 4.75 32.54
CA GLN A 453 5.89 4.81 33.87
C GLN A 453 5.06 5.75 34.76
N LYS A 454 5.02 5.45 36.07
CA LYS A 454 4.36 6.30 37.05
C LYS A 454 5.03 7.66 37.16
#